data_AF-A0A160HYH4-F1
#
_entry.id   AF-A0A160HYH4-F1
#
_cell.length_a   1.000
_cell.length_b   1.000
_cell.length_c   1.000
_cell.angle_alpha   90.00
_cell.angle_beta   90.00
_cell.angle_gamma   90.00
#
_symmetry.space_group_name_H-M   'P 1'
#
loop_
_entity.id
_entity.type
_entity.pdbx_description
1 polymer ?
#
loop_
_entity_poly.entity_id
_entity_poly.type
_entity_poly.pdbx_seq_one_letter_code
_entity_poly.pdbx_strand_id
1 'polypeptide(L)'
;MAGSFDTMPDPISDYAAAVARYGETLGVPTSLAKIDTILDMIAGDAVDVFGSKDAARQFLANAPIHDGKVARDVALEIGISRILSRIDGLRFGVFS
;
A
#
# COMPACT_ATOMS: atom_id res chain seq x y z
N MET A 1 24.04 16.10 18.14
CA MET A 1 23.61 15.35 16.95
C MET A 1 22.15 15.67 16.75
N ALA A 2 21.81 16.48 15.74
CA ALA A 2 20.42 16.78 15.43
C ALA A 2 19.80 15.49 14.87
N GLY A 3 18.77 14.98 15.55
CA GLY A 3 17.98 13.88 15.03
C GLY A 3 17.40 14.31 13.70
N SER A 4 17.64 13.51 12.67
CA SER A 4 16.88 13.58 11.44
C SER A 4 15.42 13.47 11.84
N PHE A 5 14.67 14.57 11.76
CA PHE A 5 13.24 14.45 11.62
C PHE A 5 13.07 13.63 10.34
N ASP A 6 12.77 12.35 10.48
CA ASP A 6 12.29 11.54 9.36
C ASP A 6 11.13 12.33 8.77
N THR A 7 11.40 13.04 7.67
CA THR A 7 10.39 13.71 6.89
C THR A 7 9.43 12.62 6.49
N MET A 8 8.24 12.61 7.12
CA MET A 8 7.15 11.79 6.63
C MET A 8 7.02 12.11 5.14
N PRO A 9 6.95 11.08 4.28
CA PRO A 9 6.80 11.30 2.84
C PRO A 9 5.57 12.17 2.59
N ASP A 10 5.53 12.90 1.48
CA ASP A 10 4.30 13.59 1.07
C ASP A 10 3.22 12.57 0.66
N PRO A 11 1.92 12.94 0.70
CA PRO A 11 0.85 12.14 0.12
C PRO A 11 1.14 11.76 -1.33
N ILE A 12 0.68 10.58 -1.75
CA ILE A 12 0.87 10.10 -3.12
C ILE A 12 0.06 10.99 -4.07
N SER A 13 0.76 11.92 -4.72
CA SER A 13 0.20 12.79 -5.77
C SER A 13 0.18 12.12 -7.14
N ASP A 14 1.06 11.13 -7.37
CA ASP A 14 1.13 10.34 -8.59
C ASP A 14 1.09 8.83 -8.29
N TYR A 15 -0.10 8.26 -8.37
CA TYR A 15 -0.31 6.82 -8.20
C TYR A 15 0.29 5.98 -9.33
N ALA A 16 0.48 6.53 -10.54
CA ALA A 16 1.13 5.79 -11.62
C ALA A 16 2.61 5.55 -11.30
N ALA A 17 3.31 6.59 -10.84
CA ALA A 17 4.69 6.49 -10.40
C ALA A 17 4.84 5.57 -9.18
N ALA A 18 3.93 5.65 -8.21
CA ALA A 18 3.95 4.81 -7.02
C ALA A 18 3.75 3.31 -7.36
N VAL A 19 2.79 2.99 -8.23
CA VAL A 19 2.53 1.61 -8.67
C VAL A 19 3.73 1.05 -9.46
N ALA A 20 4.38 1.87 -10.29
CA ALA A 20 5.55 1.48 -11.07
C ALA A 20 6.75 1.05 -10.21
N ARG A 21 6.90 1.58 -8.99
CA ARG A 21 7.95 1.15 -8.03
C ARG A 21 7.83 -0.34 -7.66
N TYR A 22 6.63 -0.89 -7.72
CA TYR A 22 6.36 -2.30 -7.43
C TYR A 22 6.37 -3.17 -8.71
N GLY A 23 6.75 -2.59 -9.86
CA GLY A 23 6.78 -3.29 -11.14
C GLY A 23 5.40 -3.51 -11.77
N GLU A 24 4.40 -2.75 -11.33
CA GLU A 24 3.01 -2.86 -11.77
C GLU A 24 2.59 -1.64 -12.60
N THR A 25 1.40 -1.70 -13.22
CA THR A 25 0.81 -0.60 -13.99
C THR A 25 -0.49 -0.15 -13.35
N LEU A 26 -0.73 1.18 -13.31
CA LEU A 26 -1.93 1.75 -12.72
C LEU A 26 -3.22 1.18 -13.36
N GLY A 27 -4.14 0.70 -12.51
CA GLY A 27 -5.42 0.15 -12.94
C GLY A 27 -5.32 -1.22 -13.64
N VAL A 28 -4.14 -1.83 -13.66
CA VAL A 28 -3.93 -3.16 -14.23
C VAL A 28 -3.93 -4.21 -13.11
N PRO A 29 -4.70 -5.30 -13.27
CA PRO A 29 -4.64 -6.45 -12.37
C PRO A 29 -3.23 -6.99 -12.18
N THR A 30 -2.87 -7.24 -10.93
CA THR A 30 -1.59 -7.86 -10.58
C THR A 30 -1.63 -9.36 -10.80
N SER A 31 -0.51 -9.93 -11.25
CA SER A 31 -0.39 -11.37 -11.45
C SER A 31 -0.37 -12.12 -10.11
N LEU A 32 -1.08 -13.25 -10.05
CA LEU A 32 -1.00 -14.23 -8.95
C LEU A 32 0.44 -14.63 -8.60
N ALA A 33 1.34 -14.68 -9.58
CA ALA A 33 2.73 -15.08 -9.36
C ALA A 33 3.55 -14.03 -8.57
N LYS A 34 3.13 -12.77 -8.57
CA LYS A 34 3.87 -11.65 -7.96
C LYS A 34 3.17 -11.04 -6.76
N ILE A 35 1.88 -11.31 -6.59
CA ILE A 35 1.04 -10.61 -5.64
C ILE A 35 1.56 -10.68 -4.20
N ASP A 36 1.97 -11.85 -3.75
CA ASP A 36 2.46 -12.03 -2.37
C ASP A 36 3.76 -11.26 -2.15
N THR A 37 4.65 -11.22 -3.15
CA THR A 37 5.87 -10.41 -3.11
C THR A 37 5.55 -8.92 -3.07
N ILE A 38 4.59 -8.46 -3.88
CA ILE A 38 4.19 -7.04 -3.93
C ILE A 38 3.55 -6.60 -2.60
N LEU A 39 2.63 -7.41 -2.06
CA LEU A 39 2.03 -7.11 -0.76
C LEU A 39 3.07 -7.10 0.37
N ASP A 40 4.09 -7.96 0.30
CA ASP A 40 5.18 -7.96 1.27
C ASP A 40 6.07 -6.70 1.17
N MET A 41 6.32 -6.20 -0.04
CA MET A 41 7.02 -4.92 -0.26
C MET A 41 6.19 -3.75 0.27
N ILE A 42 4.89 -3.70 -0.05
CA ILE A 42 3.97 -2.67 0.45
C ILE A 42 3.92 -2.69 1.99
N ALA A 43 3.89 -3.86 2.61
CA ALA A 43 3.91 -4.00 4.06
C ALA A 43 5.21 -3.44 4.67
N GLY A 44 6.34 -3.58 3.97
CA GLY A 44 7.61 -2.98 4.38
C GLY A 44 7.60 -1.46 4.30
N ASP A 45 7.00 -0.91 3.24
CA ASP A 45 6.90 0.54 3.02
C ASP A 45 5.86 1.22 3.92
N ALA A 46 4.98 0.46 4.56
CA ALA A 46 3.91 0.96 5.44
C ALA A 46 4.23 0.81 6.95
N VAL A 47 5.48 0.47 7.30
CA VAL A 47 5.90 0.29 8.70
C VAL A 47 5.69 1.56 9.54
N ASP A 48 5.87 2.73 8.95
CA ASP A 48 5.61 4.02 9.59
C ASP A 48 4.12 4.22 9.95
N VAL A 49 3.20 3.64 9.17
CA VAL A 49 1.75 3.72 9.41
C VAL A 49 1.30 2.72 10.48
N PHE A 50 1.84 1.49 10.44
CA PHE A 50 1.36 0.38 11.27
C PHE A 50 2.29 0.03 12.45
N GLY A 51 3.44 0.70 12.57
CA GLY A 51 4.47 0.45 13.58
C GLY A 51 5.34 -0.79 13.36
N SER A 52 4.88 -1.76 12.55
CA SER A 52 5.67 -2.94 12.18
C SER A 52 5.22 -3.56 10.86
N LYS A 53 6.12 -4.31 10.22
CA LYS A 53 5.82 -5.02 8.98
C LYS A 53 4.75 -6.10 9.20
N ASP A 54 4.77 -6.79 10.33
CA ASP A 54 3.78 -7.82 10.63
C ASP A 54 2.38 -7.25 10.89
N ALA A 55 2.28 -6.09 11.54
CA ALA A 55 1.03 -5.37 11.66
C ALA A 55 0.49 -4.93 10.29
N ALA A 56 1.37 -4.41 9.41
CA ALA A 56 0.99 -4.06 8.03
C ALA A 56 0.51 -5.29 7.24
N ARG A 57 1.17 -6.45 7.36
CA ARG A 57 0.73 -7.71 6.75
C ARG A 57 -0.64 -8.15 7.28
N GLN A 58 -0.86 -8.09 8.59
CA GLN A 58 -2.15 -8.42 9.19
C GLN A 58 -3.26 -7.50 8.69
N PHE A 59 -2.98 -6.21 8.53
CA PHE A 59 -3.91 -5.26 7.93
C PHE A 59 -4.23 -5.66 6.49
N LEU A 60 -3.22 -5.88 5.63
CA LEU A 60 -3.43 -6.24 4.22
C LEU A 60 -4.20 -7.56 4.04
N ALA A 61 -4.01 -8.50 4.97
CA ALA A 61 -4.65 -9.81 4.93
C ALA A 61 -6.11 -9.80 5.41
N ASN A 62 -6.48 -8.92 6.35
CA ASN A 62 -7.75 -9.00 7.06
C ASN A 62 -8.63 -7.76 6.93
N ALA A 63 -8.06 -6.58 6.69
CA ALA A 63 -8.82 -5.35 6.63
C ALA A 63 -9.44 -5.15 5.24
N PRO A 64 -10.68 -4.63 5.17
CA PRO A 64 -11.27 -4.25 3.89
C PRO A 64 -10.53 -3.04 3.32
N ILE A 65 -10.05 -3.19 2.09
CA ILE A 65 -9.35 -2.15 1.34
C ILE A 65 -10.32 -1.42 0.41
N HIS A 66 -11.11 -2.17 -0.35
CA HIS A 66 -12.05 -1.63 -1.34
C HIS A 66 -13.22 -2.59 -1.51
N ASP A 67 -14.45 -2.08 -1.50
CA ASP A 67 -15.69 -2.86 -1.66
C ASP A 67 -15.77 -4.11 -0.77
N GLY A 68 -15.29 -4.00 0.47
CA GLY A 68 -15.27 -5.10 1.44
C GLY A 68 -14.21 -6.18 1.18
N LYS A 69 -13.38 -6.04 0.15
CA LYS A 69 -12.34 -7.00 -0.24
C LYS A 69 -11.00 -6.69 0.42
N VAL A 70 -10.23 -7.74 0.69
CA VAL A 70 -8.87 -7.64 1.24
C VAL A 70 -7.86 -7.27 0.14
N ALA A 71 -6.65 -6.91 0.55
CA ALA A 71 -5.62 -6.39 -0.38
C ALA A 71 -5.31 -7.37 -1.52
N ARG A 72 -5.31 -8.68 -1.24
CA ARG A 72 -5.06 -9.72 -2.26
C ARG A 72 -6.10 -9.67 -3.38
N ASP A 73 -7.38 -9.70 -3.04
CA ASP A 73 -8.45 -9.71 -4.02
C ASP A 73 -8.49 -8.40 -4.83
N VAL A 74 -8.28 -7.27 -4.15
CA VAL A 74 -8.20 -5.95 -4.80
C VAL A 74 -7.07 -5.90 -5.83
N ALA A 75 -5.87 -6.38 -5.48
CA ALA A 75 -4.74 -6.41 -6.40
C ALA A 75 -5.01 -7.30 -7.62
N LEU A 76 -5.68 -8.45 -7.46
CA LEU A 76 -6.00 -9.36 -8.56
C LEU A 76 -7.10 -8.86 -9.49
N GLU A 77 -7.98 -7.98 -9.01
CA GLU A 77 -9.12 -7.52 -9.82
C GLU A 77 -8.88 -6.17 -10.49
N ILE A 78 -8.22 -5.24 -9.80
CA ILE A 78 -8.09 -3.84 -10.24
C ILE A 78 -6.69 -3.26 -10.00
N GLY A 79 -5.75 -4.06 -9.49
CA GLY A 79 -4.37 -3.67 -9.20
C GLY A 79 -4.17 -3.01 -7.84
N ILE A 80 -2.92 -2.64 -7.56
CA ILE A 80 -2.51 -2.23 -6.20
C ILE A 80 -2.81 -0.77 -5.85
N SER A 81 -3.27 0.05 -6.81
CA SER A 81 -3.47 1.49 -6.62
C SER A 81 -4.42 1.83 -5.47
N ARG A 82 -5.52 1.06 -5.31
CA ARG A 82 -6.46 1.21 -4.19
C ARG A 82 -5.85 0.85 -2.85
N ILE A 83 -4.94 -0.11 -2.82
CA ILE A 83 -4.21 -0.51 -1.61
C ILE A 83 -3.30 0.63 -1.17
N LEU A 84 -2.52 1.18 -2.10
CA LEU A 84 -1.65 2.32 -1.85
C LEU A 84 -2.46 3.54 -1.38
N SER A 85 -3.57 3.84 -2.05
CA SER A 85 -4.44 4.96 -1.67
C SER A 85 -5.04 4.80 -0.28
N ARG A 86 -5.42 3.57 0.09
CA ARG A 86 -5.95 3.28 1.42
C ARG A 86 -4.89 3.50 2.51
N ILE A 87 -3.66 3.04 2.27
CA ILE A 87 -2.53 3.25 3.20
C ILE A 87 -2.19 4.73 3.31
N ASP A 88 -2.16 5.45 2.18
CA ASP A 88 -1.90 6.88 2.13
C ASP A 88 -2.95 7.68 2.93
N GLY A 89 -4.23 7.33 2.79
CA GLY A 89 -5.31 7.93 3.57
C GLY A 89 -5.16 7.69 5.08
N LEU A 90 -4.69 6.50 5.49
CA LEU A 90 -4.39 6.21 6.90
C LEU A 90 -3.18 7.01 7.40
N ARG A 91 -2.14 7.17 6.56
CA ARG A 91 -0.92 7.91 6.88
C ARG A 91 -1.20 9.39 7.13
N PHE A 92 -2.05 10.02 6.33
CA PHE A 92 -2.29 11.47 6.40
C PHE A 92 -3.65 11.87 6.98
N GLY A 93 -4.44 10.92 7.47
CA GLY A 93 -5.78 11.18 8.00
C GLY A 93 -6.75 11.73 6.95
N VAL A 94 -6.49 11.48 5.66
CA VAL A 94 -7.38 11.87 4.57
C VAL A 94 -8.46 10.81 4.47
N PHE A 95 -9.56 11.03 5.19
CA PHE A 95 -10.75 10.19 5.10
C PHE A 95 -11.50 10.54 3.80
N SER A 96 -11.36 9.69 2.79
CA SER A 96 -12.32 9.60 1.67
C SER A 96 -13.36 8.52 1.96
#